data_AF-A0A381YYX6-F1
#
_entry.id   AF-A0A381YYX6-F1
#
_cell.length_a   1.000
_cell.length_b   1.000
_cell.length_c   1.000
_cell.angle_alpha   90.00
_cell.angle_beta   90.00
_cell.angle_gamma   90.00
#
_symmetry.space_group_name_H-M   'P 1'
#
loop_
_entity.id
_entity.type
_entity.pdbx_description
1 polymer ?
#
loop_
_entity_poly.entity_id
_entity_poly.type
_entity_poly.pdbx_seq_one_letter_code
_entity_poly.pdbx_strand_id
1 'polypeptide(L)'
;MALHAVEEAGPVPLVDLDDLDPEGLVLPSGMIGAPTVMVEKIPNGAESRVIRSALEARLGRVAVAMMCLEMGGINGVLPVAWAADAGLPLVDGDLMGRAFPEVQMCTPHLYDIPAWPCAIADERLQVVTYETRDNVWLERLVRNTVSTLGGCACSSLYPMTVEVARTPTIRGTVSAAIAVGEAIRTAPDDPFDSLAEVLPLRSLLVGKVVDVERRTEGGFVRGSATIEGTAEDQGRVLDIEFQNENLVAIEDGE
;
A
#
# COMPACT_ATOMS: atom_id res chain seq x y z
N MET A 1 -2.04 15.71 2.55
CA MET A 1 -0.95 15.62 1.56
C MET A 1 -1.49 15.47 0.15
N ALA A 2 -2.17 14.36 -0.20
CA ALA A 2 -2.68 14.16 -1.56
C ALA A 2 -3.65 15.27 -2.04
N LEU A 3 -4.64 15.66 -1.23
CA LEU A 3 -5.54 16.78 -1.58
C LEU A 3 -4.76 18.07 -1.87
N HIS A 4 -3.85 18.45 -0.97
CA HIS A 4 -3.01 19.64 -1.17
C HIS A 4 -2.13 19.56 -2.42
N ALA A 5 -1.51 18.40 -2.68
CA ALA A 5 -0.69 18.20 -3.88
C ALA A 5 -1.52 18.34 -5.17
N VAL A 6 -2.76 17.81 -5.17
CA VAL A 6 -3.70 17.95 -6.29
C VAL A 6 -4.22 19.38 -6.44
N GLU A 7 -4.44 20.10 -5.33
CA GLU A 7 -4.82 21.53 -5.37
C GLU A 7 -3.71 22.39 -5.99
N GLU A 8 -2.45 22.12 -5.68
CA GLU A 8 -1.30 22.89 -6.17
C GLU A 8 -0.87 22.49 -7.60
N ALA A 9 -0.78 21.19 -7.89
CA ALA A 9 -0.23 20.67 -9.16
C ALA A 9 -1.30 20.27 -10.18
N GLY A 10 -2.56 20.16 -9.76
CA GLY A 10 -3.69 19.72 -10.59
C GLY A 10 -4.02 18.24 -10.45
N PRO A 11 -5.08 17.77 -11.14
CA PRO A 11 -5.54 16.39 -11.09
C PRO A 11 -4.50 15.43 -11.67
N VAL A 12 -4.36 14.26 -11.02
CA VAL A 12 -3.48 13.18 -11.48
C VAL A 12 -4.23 12.31 -12.48
N PRO A 13 -3.74 12.16 -13.73
CA PRO A 13 -4.34 11.22 -14.67
C PRO A 13 -4.15 9.78 -14.18
N LEU A 14 -5.25 9.03 -14.14
CA LEU A 14 -5.24 7.59 -13.92
C LEU A 14 -5.15 6.89 -15.28
N VAL A 15 -4.17 6.01 -15.47
CA VAL A 15 -3.88 5.38 -16.77
C VAL A 15 -3.70 3.87 -16.66
N ASP A 16 -3.96 3.15 -17.75
CA ASP A 16 -3.55 1.75 -17.85
C ASP A 16 -2.08 1.65 -18.33
N LEU A 17 -1.39 0.56 -18.01
CA LEU A 17 -0.05 0.28 -18.52
C LEU A 17 -0.02 0.22 -20.06
N ASP A 18 -1.14 -0.09 -20.70
CA ASP A 18 -1.32 -0.16 -22.15
C ASP A 18 -1.19 1.22 -22.83
N ASP A 19 -1.41 2.30 -22.07
CA ASP A 19 -1.33 3.68 -22.55
C ASP A 19 0.08 4.29 -22.44
N LEU A 20 1.05 3.55 -21.88
CA LEU A 20 2.39 4.03 -21.59
C LEU A 20 3.44 3.42 -22.53
N ASP A 21 4.57 4.12 -22.69
CA ASP A 21 5.74 3.62 -23.43
C ASP A 21 6.27 2.32 -22.77
N PRO A 22 6.33 1.18 -23.49
CA PRO A 22 6.81 -0.11 -22.96
C PRO A 22 8.19 -0.05 -22.29
N GLU A 23 9.07 0.86 -22.75
CA GLU A 23 10.43 1.03 -22.21
C GLU A 23 10.51 2.03 -21.05
N GLY A 24 9.42 2.77 -20.80
CA GLY A 24 9.30 3.73 -19.72
C GLY A 24 9.36 3.05 -18.35
N LEU A 25 9.88 3.76 -17.35
CA LEU A 25 10.01 3.23 -15.99
C LEU A 25 8.75 3.54 -15.16
N VAL A 26 8.18 2.53 -14.52
CA VAL A 26 7.12 2.66 -13.52
C VAL A 26 7.73 2.56 -12.13
N LEU A 27 7.33 3.45 -11.22
CA LEU A 27 7.80 3.48 -9.83
C LEU A 27 6.68 3.12 -8.85
N PRO A 28 6.53 1.82 -8.50
CA PRO A 28 5.70 1.42 -7.36
C PRO A 28 6.22 2.10 -6.10
N SER A 29 5.33 2.75 -5.39
CA SER A 29 5.67 3.67 -4.30
C SER A 29 4.76 3.46 -3.10
N GLY A 30 5.30 3.72 -1.92
CA GLY A 30 4.59 3.57 -0.67
C GLY A 30 5.45 3.96 0.53
N MET A 31 4.93 3.73 1.72
CA MET A 31 5.58 3.90 2.99
C MET A 31 5.87 2.53 3.60
N ILE A 32 7.04 2.39 4.22
CA ILE A 32 7.44 1.24 5.01
C ILE A 32 7.56 1.68 6.47
N GLY A 33 7.13 0.83 7.39
CA GLY A 33 7.21 1.06 8.84
C GLY A 33 5.83 1.13 9.50
N ALA A 34 5.78 1.72 10.69
CA ALA A 34 4.57 1.74 11.50
C ALA A 34 3.64 2.91 11.11
N PRO A 35 2.39 2.65 10.69
CA PRO A 35 1.43 3.71 10.39
C PRO A 35 1.15 4.64 11.58
N THR A 36 1.20 4.10 12.81
CA THR A 36 1.01 4.87 14.04
C THR A 36 2.08 5.96 14.22
N VAL A 37 3.31 5.68 13.81
CA VAL A 37 4.41 6.65 13.87
C VAL A 37 4.21 7.77 12.86
N MET A 38 3.68 7.47 11.67
CA MET A 38 3.48 8.47 10.61
C MET A 38 2.55 9.61 11.02
N VAL A 39 1.59 9.35 11.92
CA VAL A 39 0.69 10.39 12.43
C VAL A 39 1.45 11.49 13.18
N GLU A 40 2.59 11.15 13.78
CA GLU A 40 3.44 12.10 14.53
C GLU A 40 4.69 12.53 13.72
N LYS A 41 5.22 11.63 12.89
CA LYS A 41 6.38 11.83 12.02
C LYS A 41 5.94 12.21 10.61
N ILE A 42 5.44 13.45 10.49
CA ILE A 42 4.88 14.00 9.25
C ILE A 42 5.94 13.98 8.15
N PRO A 43 5.65 13.44 6.95
CA PRO A 43 6.59 13.47 5.83
C PRO A 43 6.89 14.90 5.37
N ASN A 44 8.08 15.09 4.83
CA ASN A 44 8.59 16.36 4.31
C ASN A 44 7.80 16.86 3.10
N GLY A 45 7.36 15.93 2.24
CA GLY A 45 6.70 16.20 0.96
C GLY A 45 7.62 16.10 -0.25
N ALA A 46 8.94 16.09 -0.06
CA ALA A 46 9.93 15.98 -1.14
C ALA A 46 10.58 14.58 -1.26
N GLU A 47 10.11 13.59 -0.51
CA GLU A 47 10.63 12.22 -0.53
C GLU A 47 10.53 11.59 -1.93
N SER A 48 9.41 11.82 -2.63
CA SER A 48 9.18 11.38 -4.01
C SER A 48 10.33 11.79 -4.92
N ARG A 49 10.77 13.05 -4.83
CA ARG A 49 11.79 13.66 -5.69
C ARG A 49 13.16 13.04 -5.46
N VAL A 50 13.56 12.86 -4.21
CA VAL A 50 14.88 12.31 -3.87
C VAL A 50 14.93 10.80 -4.13
N ILE A 51 13.83 10.07 -3.90
CA ILE A 51 13.70 8.65 -4.22
C ILE A 51 13.73 8.44 -5.74
N ARG A 52 12.90 9.17 -6.50
CA ARG A 52 12.87 9.11 -7.97
C ARG A 52 14.25 9.41 -8.54
N SER A 53 14.87 10.51 -8.11
CA SER A 53 16.19 10.91 -8.61
C SER A 53 17.25 9.83 -8.38
N ALA A 54 17.25 9.18 -7.21
CA ALA A 54 18.19 8.10 -6.91
C ALA A 54 17.96 6.87 -7.81
N LEU A 55 16.71 6.47 -8.02
CA LEU A 55 16.36 5.33 -8.87
C LEU A 55 16.63 5.61 -10.36
N GLU A 56 16.25 6.78 -10.87
CA GLU A 56 16.52 7.18 -12.25
C GLU A 56 18.02 7.25 -12.54
N ALA A 57 18.81 7.83 -11.63
CA ALA A 57 20.26 7.87 -11.75
C ALA A 57 20.89 6.46 -11.74
N ARG A 58 20.35 5.55 -10.92
CA ARG A 58 20.83 4.16 -10.82
C ARG A 58 20.46 3.30 -12.03
N LEU A 59 19.28 3.53 -12.61
CA LEU A 59 18.74 2.74 -13.71
C LEU A 59 19.05 3.33 -15.09
N GLY A 60 19.44 4.59 -15.17
CA GLY A 60 19.66 5.30 -16.43
C GLY A 60 18.38 5.47 -17.25
N ARG A 61 17.21 5.48 -16.58
CA ARG A 61 15.87 5.60 -17.18
C ARG A 61 15.06 6.63 -16.40
N VAL A 62 14.13 7.29 -17.09
CA VAL A 62 13.23 8.29 -16.49
C VAL A 62 11.88 7.63 -16.20
N ALA A 63 11.29 7.99 -15.05
CA ALA A 63 9.95 7.53 -14.68
C ALA A 63 8.89 8.13 -15.59
N VAL A 64 7.99 7.29 -16.10
CA VAL A 64 6.84 7.69 -16.93
C VAL A 64 5.52 7.64 -16.16
N ALA A 65 5.47 6.91 -15.04
CA ALA A 65 4.30 6.83 -14.17
C ALA A 65 4.69 6.44 -12.74
N MET A 66 3.87 6.87 -11.79
CA MET A 66 3.89 6.34 -10.43
C MET A 66 2.88 5.18 -10.34
N MET A 67 3.05 4.31 -9.35
CA MET A 67 2.08 3.24 -9.07
C MET A 67 1.97 3.03 -7.56
N CYS A 68 0.81 2.59 -7.09
CA CYS A 68 0.67 2.15 -5.70
C CYS A 68 1.45 0.84 -5.48
N LEU A 69 2.19 0.76 -4.38
CA LEU A 69 2.80 -0.51 -3.99
C LEU A 69 1.71 -1.53 -3.59
N GLU A 70 0.72 -1.05 -2.83
CA GLU A 70 -0.43 -1.82 -2.37
C GLU A 70 -1.64 -0.90 -2.20
N MET A 71 -2.85 -1.43 -2.40
CA MET A 71 -4.09 -0.78 -2.04
C MET A 71 -4.44 -1.04 -0.58
N GLY A 72 -3.73 -0.35 0.31
CA GLY A 72 -3.96 -0.37 1.75
C GLY A 72 -3.59 0.96 2.41
N GLY A 73 -4.51 1.50 3.22
CA GLY A 73 -4.27 2.70 4.04
C GLY A 73 -3.58 3.84 3.28
N ILE A 74 -2.43 4.30 3.79
CA ILE A 74 -1.67 5.40 3.19
C ILE A 74 -1.00 5.02 1.87
N ASN A 75 -0.69 3.74 1.63
CA ASN A 75 -0.02 3.28 0.42
C ASN A 75 -0.91 3.38 -0.82
N GLY A 76 -2.23 3.39 -0.64
CA GLY A 76 -3.18 3.69 -1.71
C GLY A 76 -3.37 5.19 -2.01
N VAL A 77 -2.78 6.09 -1.21
CA VAL A 77 -3.01 7.55 -1.31
C VAL A 77 -1.72 8.35 -1.50
N LEU A 78 -0.63 7.96 -0.84
CA LEU A 78 0.68 8.61 -0.95
C LEU A 78 1.18 8.71 -2.42
N PRO A 79 1.06 7.65 -3.24
CA PRO A 79 1.50 7.71 -4.65
C PRO A 79 0.72 8.72 -5.48
N VAL A 80 -0.54 9.04 -5.13
CA VAL A 80 -1.31 10.12 -5.77
C VAL A 80 -0.63 11.46 -5.54
N ALA A 81 -0.22 11.75 -4.30
CA ALA A 81 0.49 12.98 -3.98
C ALA A 81 1.83 13.08 -4.73
N TRP A 82 2.52 11.95 -4.88
CA TRP A 82 3.80 11.90 -5.56
C TRP A 82 3.66 12.07 -7.07
N ALA A 83 2.64 11.45 -7.66
CA ALA A 83 2.30 11.60 -9.07
C ALA A 83 1.99 13.07 -9.40
N ALA A 84 1.22 13.74 -8.53
CA ALA A 84 0.91 15.16 -8.65
C ALA A 84 2.19 16.03 -8.60
N ASP A 85 3.03 15.89 -7.56
CA ASP A 85 4.31 16.65 -7.47
C ASP A 85 5.26 16.36 -8.63
N ALA A 86 5.27 15.11 -9.12
CA ALA A 86 6.11 14.69 -10.21
C ALA A 86 5.62 15.15 -11.60
N GLY A 87 4.36 15.57 -11.72
CA GLY A 87 3.69 15.80 -13.00
C GLY A 87 3.56 14.52 -13.83
N LEU A 88 3.41 13.37 -13.17
CA LEU A 88 3.31 12.04 -13.81
C LEU A 88 1.91 11.46 -13.60
N PRO A 89 1.43 10.59 -14.51
CA PRO A 89 0.22 9.81 -14.27
C PRO A 89 0.43 8.76 -13.17
N LEU A 90 -0.68 8.26 -12.64
CA LEU A 90 -0.74 7.11 -11.75
C LEU A 90 -1.28 5.90 -12.53
N VAL A 91 -0.62 4.75 -12.44
CA VAL A 91 -1.12 3.49 -12.99
C VAL A 91 -2.33 3.02 -12.20
N ASP A 92 -3.40 2.61 -12.88
CA ASP A 92 -4.55 1.93 -12.27
C ASP A 92 -4.21 0.47 -11.93
N GLY A 93 -3.46 0.31 -10.85
CA GLY A 93 -3.05 -0.98 -10.35
C GLY A 93 -2.11 -0.89 -9.16
N ASP A 94 -1.85 -2.04 -8.56
CA ASP A 94 -0.85 -2.19 -7.51
C ASP A 94 -0.09 -3.53 -7.66
N LEU A 95 0.73 -3.86 -6.66
CA LEU A 95 1.50 -5.09 -6.63
C LEU A 95 1.03 -6.10 -5.56
N MET A 96 -0.17 -5.92 -4.96
CA MET A 96 -0.63 -6.79 -3.88
C MET A 96 -2.16 -7.07 -3.88
N GLY A 97 -2.98 -6.17 -4.42
CA GLY A 97 -4.45 -6.23 -4.50
C GLY A 97 -5.16 -6.03 -3.16
N ARG A 98 -4.39 -6.08 -2.07
CA ARG A 98 -4.73 -5.82 -0.67
C ARG A 98 -3.44 -5.50 0.07
N ALA A 99 -3.51 -5.17 1.35
CA ALA A 99 -2.31 -5.05 2.16
C ALA A 99 -1.80 -6.42 2.65
N PHE A 100 -0.47 -6.57 2.64
CA PHE A 100 0.26 -7.68 3.25
C PHE A 100 1.50 -7.19 4.00
N PRO A 101 2.00 -7.92 5.01
CA PRO A 101 3.01 -7.35 5.92
C PRO A 101 4.42 -7.15 5.34
N GLU A 102 4.81 -7.89 4.29
CA GLU A 102 6.21 -8.01 3.86
C GLU A 102 6.39 -7.88 2.34
N VAL A 103 7.52 -7.32 1.90
CA VAL A 103 7.82 -7.02 0.48
C VAL A 103 7.80 -8.24 -0.44
N GLN A 104 8.21 -9.42 0.04
CA GLN A 104 8.16 -10.64 -0.78
C GLN A 104 6.73 -11.13 -1.04
N MET A 105 5.71 -10.55 -0.39
CA MET A 105 4.31 -10.87 -0.64
C MET A 105 3.72 -10.09 -1.82
N CYS A 106 4.47 -9.14 -2.40
CA CYS A 106 4.09 -8.50 -3.66
C CYS A 106 4.15 -9.49 -4.83
N THR A 107 3.22 -9.35 -5.77
CA THR A 107 3.12 -10.19 -6.98
C THR A 107 4.40 -10.30 -7.81
N PRO A 108 5.27 -9.27 -7.97
CA PRO A 108 6.50 -9.44 -8.75
C PRO A 108 7.45 -10.49 -8.15
N HIS A 109 7.36 -10.77 -6.85
CA HIS A 109 8.16 -11.82 -6.21
C HIS A 109 7.84 -13.21 -6.79
N LEU A 110 6.59 -13.46 -7.17
CA LEU A 110 6.15 -14.72 -7.79
C LEU A 110 6.75 -14.92 -9.20
N TYR A 111 7.24 -13.83 -9.81
CA TYR A 111 7.85 -13.81 -11.14
C TYR A 111 9.38 -13.62 -11.08
N ASP A 112 9.99 -13.88 -9.91
CA ASP A 112 11.43 -13.71 -9.67
C ASP A 112 11.94 -12.28 -9.96
N ILE A 113 11.07 -11.28 -9.92
CA ILE A 113 11.45 -9.89 -10.13
C ILE A 113 12.09 -9.38 -8.83
N PRO A 114 13.29 -8.78 -8.88
CA PRO A 114 13.91 -8.19 -7.70
C PRO A 114 13.17 -6.93 -7.27
N ALA A 115 12.98 -6.76 -5.96
CA ALA A 115 12.51 -5.50 -5.36
C ALA A 115 13.54 -4.38 -5.47
N TRP A 116 14.78 -4.71 -5.84
CA TRP A 116 15.88 -3.76 -6.01
C TRP A 116 16.08 -3.33 -7.48
N PRO A 117 16.66 -2.14 -7.76
CA PRO A 117 17.11 -1.16 -6.78
C PRO A 117 15.92 -0.59 -5.98
N CYS A 118 16.04 -0.59 -4.66
CA CYS A 118 15.05 -0.02 -3.76
C CYS A 118 15.64 1.27 -3.19
N ALA A 119 14.82 2.30 -3.07
CA ALA A 119 15.21 3.54 -2.41
C ALA A 119 14.20 3.87 -1.31
N ILE A 120 14.72 4.26 -0.14
CA ILE A 120 13.92 4.78 0.97
C ILE A 120 14.41 6.17 1.36
N ALA A 121 13.50 7.02 1.85
CA ALA A 121 13.81 8.33 2.41
C ALA A 121 12.99 8.64 3.65
N ASP A 122 13.63 9.27 4.65
CA ASP A 122 12.96 9.83 5.82
C ASP A 122 12.55 11.31 5.59
N GLU A 123 11.93 11.92 6.60
CA GLU A 123 11.49 13.32 6.60
C GLU A 123 12.64 14.33 6.54
N ARG A 124 13.89 13.88 6.79
CA ARG A 124 15.11 14.66 6.62
C ARG A 124 15.68 14.53 5.21
N LEU A 125 14.98 13.81 4.33
CA LEU A 125 15.37 13.52 2.95
C LEU A 125 16.69 12.74 2.85
N GLN A 126 17.03 11.97 3.89
CA GLN A 126 18.17 11.06 3.83
C GLN A 126 17.79 9.86 2.96
N VAL A 127 18.47 9.69 1.82
CA VAL A 127 18.20 8.57 0.91
C VAL A 127 19.13 7.42 1.19
N VAL A 128 18.57 6.22 1.33
CA VAL A 128 19.31 4.96 1.37
C VAL A 128 18.82 4.08 0.23
N THR A 129 19.76 3.54 -0.55
CA THR A 129 19.46 2.63 -1.66
C THR A 129 19.95 1.21 -1.36
N TYR A 130 19.23 0.22 -1.88
CA TYR A 130 19.51 -1.18 -1.66
C TYR A 130 19.60 -1.95 -2.97
N GLU A 131 20.63 -2.78 -3.06
CA GLU A 131 20.75 -3.91 -3.98
C GLU A 131 21.09 -5.12 -3.13
N THR A 132 20.29 -6.17 -3.24
CA THR A 132 20.37 -7.29 -2.30
C THR A 132 20.25 -8.61 -3.03
N ARG A 133 20.56 -9.70 -2.32
CA ARG A 133 20.53 -11.05 -2.91
C ARG A 133 19.12 -11.48 -3.31
N ASP A 134 18.12 -11.16 -2.48
CA ASP A 134 16.74 -11.61 -2.64
C ASP A 134 15.77 -10.67 -1.88
N ASN A 135 14.47 -10.75 -2.20
CA ASN A 135 13.46 -9.83 -1.64
C ASN A 135 13.27 -10.02 -0.13
N VAL A 136 13.49 -11.24 0.39
CA VAL A 136 13.42 -11.54 1.83
C VAL A 136 14.56 -10.84 2.59
N TRP A 137 15.76 -10.80 2.00
CA TRP A 137 16.90 -10.11 2.59
C TRP A 137 16.75 -8.59 2.48
N LEU A 138 16.18 -8.10 1.37
CA LEU A 138 15.81 -6.69 1.22
C LEU A 138 14.88 -6.24 2.35
N GLU A 139 13.78 -6.97 2.56
CA GLU A 139 12.80 -6.73 3.62
C GLU A 139 13.47 -6.60 5.00
N ARG A 140 14.34 -7.55 5.34
CA ARG A 140 15.07 -7.54 6.61
C ARG A 140 15.96 -6.30 6.76
N LEU A 141 16.73 -5.96 5.74
CA LEU A 141 17.64 -4.81 5.79
C LEU A 141 16.88 -3.49 5.87
N VAL A 142 15.88 -3.31 5.00
CA VAL A 142 15.05 -2.10 4.97
C VAL A 142 14.35 -1.89 6.31
N ARG A 143 13.77 -2.94 6.91
CA ARG A 143 13.07 -2.82 8.20
C ARG A 143 13.99 -2.39 9.34
N ASN A 144 15.22 -2.89 9.39
CA ASN A 144 16.22 -2.46 10.38
C ASN A 144 16.60 -0.99 10.18
N THR A 145 16.78 -0.56 8.93
CA THR A 145 17.07 0.85 8.64
C THR A 145 15.88 1.75 8.99
N VAL A 146 14.66 1.37 8.63
CA VAL A 146 13.44 2.13 8.97
C VAL A 146 13.29 2.28 10.48
N SER A 147 13.61 1.25 11.27
CA SER A 147 13.64 1.37 12.74
C SER A 147 14.67 2.40 13.21
N THR A 148 15.83 2.49 12.56
CA THR A 148 16.87 3.48 12.86
C THR A 148 16.45 4.89 12.45
N LEU A 149 15.71 5.02 11.34
CA LEU A 149 15.15 6.28 10.84
C LEU A 149 13.93 6.77 11.62
N GLY A 150 13.64 6.18 12.79
CA GLY A 150 12.55 6.61 13.65
C GLY A 150 11.21 5.94 13.38
N GLY A 151 11.20 4.78 12.69
CA GLY A 151 10.05 3.87 12.64
C GLY A 151 9.16 3.96 11.40
N CYS A 152 9.35 4.94 10.53
CA CYS A 152 8.72 4.99 9.20
C CYS A 152 9.62 5.71 8.18
N ALA A 153 9.49 5.31 6.91
CA ALA A 153 10.13 5.96 5.77
C ALA A 153 9.27 5.81 4.52
N CYS A 154 9.40 6.77 3.60
CA CYS A 154 8.89 6.66 2.25
C CYS A 154 9.79 5.76 1.41
N SER A 155 9.23 5.09 0.40
CA SER A 155 9.95 4.10 -0.39
C SER A 155 9.43 3.99 -1.82
N SER A 156 10.32 3.57 -2.72
CA SER A 156 9.96 2.96 -3.99
C SER A 156 10.82 1.70 -4.20
N LEU A 157 10.17 0.63 -4.61
CA LEU A 157 10.72 -0.70 -4.76
C LEU A 157 9.99 -1.44 -5.90
N TYR A 158 10.61 -2.49 -6.44
CA TYR A 158 10.22 -3.09 -7.73
C TYR A 158 10.15 -2.08 -8.91
N PRO A 159 11.13 -1.17 -9.10
CA PRO A 159 11.12 -0.32 -10.29
C PRO A 159 11.26 -1.20 -11.53
N MET A 160 10.36 -1.03 -12.49
CA MET A 160 10.26 -1.91 -13.66
C MET A 160 9.84 -1.15 -14.90
N THR A 161 10.22 -1.65 -16.07
CA THR A 161 9.67 -1.11 -17.31
C THR A 161 8.18 -1.40 -17.40
N VAL A 162 7.45 -0.57 -18.15
CA VAL A 162 6.02 -0.82 -18.43
C VAL A 162 5.81 -2.21 -19.00
N GLU A 163 6.68 -2.68 -19.90
CA GLU A 163 6.59 -4.02 -20.47
C GLU A 163 6.64 -5.12 -19.39
N VAL A 164 7.58 -5.02 -18.46
CA VAL A 164 7.69 -5.97 -17.34
C VAL A 164 6.49 -5.85 -16.40
N ALA A 165 6.02 -4.62 -16.14
CA ALA A 165 4.91 -4.32 -15.25
C ALA A 165 3.58 -4.98 -15.63
N ARG A 166 3.37 -5.24 -16.93
CA ARG A 166 2.13 -5.84 -17.44
C ARG A 166 1.80 -7.19 -16.82
N THR A 167 2.82 -7.95 -16.39
CA THR A 167 2.65 -9.31 -15.88
C THR A 167 2.32 -9.37 -14.38
N PRO A 168 3.08 -8.73 -13.48
CA PRO A 168 2.81 -8.82 -12.05
C PRO A 168 1.73 -7.85 -11.56
N THR A 169 1.45 -6.74 -12.26
CA THR A 169 0.50 -5.73 -11.77
C THR A 169 -0.92 -6.28 -11.69
N ILE A 170 -1.56 -6.10 -10.54
CA ILE A 170 -3.00 -6.31 -10.38
C ILE A 170 -3.69 -5.03 -10.84
N ARG A 171 -4.31 -5.08 -12.01
CA ARG A 171 -4.95 -3.90 -12.64
C ARG A 171 -6.30 -3.57 -12.01
N GLY A 172 -6.69 -2.30 -12.10
CA GLY A 172 -8.01 -1.81 -11.68
C GLY A 172 -8.18 -1.60 -10.18
N THR A 173 -7.12 -1.77 -9.38
CA THR A 173 -7.23 -1.72 -7.92
C THR A 173 -7.48 -0.29 -7.40
N VAL A 174 -6.97 0.74 -8.11
CA VAL A 174 -7.23 2.14 -7.77
C VAL A 174 -8.65 2.51 -8.14
N SER A 175 -9.11 2.15 -9.34
CA SER A 175 -10.49 2.36 -9.77
C SER A 175 -11.49 1.64 -8.86
N ALA A 176 -11.19 0.40 -8.44
CA ALA A 176 -12.02 -0.34 -7.49
C ALA A 176 -12.11 0.38 -6.13
N ALA A 177 -11.00 0.90 -5.60
CA ALA A 177 -11.00 1.67 -4.35
C ALA A 177 -11.79 2.98 -4.47
N ILE A 178 -11.73 3.65 -5.63
CA ILE A 178 -12.55 4.84 -5.90
C ILE A 178 -14.04 4.48 -5.90
N ALA A 179 -14.44 3.40 -6.59
CA ALA A 179 -15.83 2.94 -6.65
C ALA A 179 -16.36 2.54 -5.26
N VAL A 180 -15.57 1.84 -4.46
CA VAL A 180 -15.88 1.52 -3.04
C VAL A 180 -16.09 2.80 -2.24
N GLY A 181 -15.17 3.76 -2.35
CA GLY A 181 -15.26 5.03 -1.61
C GLY A 181 -16.45 5.87 -2.06
N GLU A 182 -16.85 5.81 -3.32
CA GLU A 182 -18.06 6.45 -3.83
C GLU A 182 -19.33 5.80 -3.29
N ALA A 183 -19.45 4.48 -3.39
CA ALA A 183 -20.61 3.74 -2.88
C ALA A 183 -20.85 4.01 -1.38
N ILE A 184 -19.80 4.02 -0.56
CA ILE A 184 -19.93 4.33 0.88
C ILE A 184 -20.38 5.79 1.09
N ARG A 185 -19.81 6.73 0.34
CA ARG A 185 -20.06 8.16 0.52
C ARG A 185 -21.44 8.59 0.06
N THR A 186 -22.00 7.92 -0.96
CA THR A 186 -23.30 8.25 -1.54
C THR A 186 -24.42 7.28 -1.11
N ALA A 187 -24.13 6.33 -0.22
CA ALA A 187 -25.12 5.40 0.29
C ALA A 187 -26.27 6.15 0.97
N PRO A 188 -27.54 5.86 0.63
CA PRO A 188 -28.69 6.53 1.25
C PRO A 188 -28.91 6.07 2.69
N ASP A 189 -28.70 4.78 2.96
CA ASP A 189 -28.94 4.13 4.24
C ASP A 189 -27.73 3.24 4.62
N ASP A 190 -27.88 1.92 4.64
CA ASP A 190 -26.81 0.98 4.98
C ASP A 190 -25.74 0.96 3.86
N PRO A 191 -24.48 1.37 4.14
CA PRO A 191 -23.42 1.34 3.14
C PRO A 191 -23.11 -0.07 2.60
N PHE A 192 -23.46 -1.13 3.34
CA PHE A 192 -23.23 -2.50 2.87
C PHE A 192 -24.09 -2.87 1.67
N ASP A 193 -25.31 -2.33 1.55
CA ASP A 193 -26.17 -2.55 0.39
C ASP A 193 -25.55 -1.92 -0.87
N SER A 194 -25.09 -0.67 -0.77
CA SER A 194 -24.40 0.01 -1.88
C SER A 194 -23.06 -0.64 -2.23
N LEU A 195 -22.32 -1.14 -1.23
CA LEU A 195 -21.07 -1.86 -1.47
C LEU A 195 -21.29 -3.19 -2.20
N ALA A 196 -22.38 -3.91 -1.92
CA ALA A 196 -22.70 -5.17 -2.59
C ALA A 196 -22.94 -5.00 -4.10
N GLU A 197 -23.28 -3.80 -4.56
CA GLU A 197 -23.40 -3.47 -5.99
C GLU A 197 -22.04 -3.29 -6.69
N VAL A 198 -20.98 -2.96 -5.93
CA VAL A 198 -19.64 -2.66 -6.46
C VAL A 198 -18.70 -3.85 -6.38
N LEU A 199 -18.81 -4.67 -5.33
CA LEU A 199 -17.97 -5.85 -5.14
C LEU A 199 -18.71 -6.99 -4.45
N PRO A 200 -18.32 -8.26 -4.69
CA PRO A 200 -18.89 -9.38 -3.97
C PRO A 200 -18.51 -9.30 -2.49
N LEU A 201 -19.53 -9.26 -1.64
CA LEU A 201 -19.38 -9.27 -0.19
C LEU A 201 -19.81 -10.62 0.40
N ARG A 202 -19.14 -11.01 1.48
CA ARG A 202 -19.56 -12.11 2.33
C ARG A 202 -19.60 -11.62 3.77
N SER A 203 -20.80 -11.58 4.35
CA SER A 203 -20.95 -11.33 5.78
C SER A 203 -20.45 -12.53 6.56
N LEU A 204 -19.57 -12.30 7.53
CA LEU A 204 -19.10 -13.33 8.47
C LEU A 204 -19.91 -13.30 9.77
N LEU A 205 -20.05 -12.10 10.35
CA LEU A 205 -20.77 -11.85 11.60
C LEU A 205 -21.12 -10.36 11.72
N VAL A 206 -22.32 -10.06 12.21
CA VAL A 206 -22.76 -8.73 12.66
C VAL A 206 -22.69 -8.68 14.19
N GLY A 207 -21.81 -7.84 14.72
CA GLY A 207 -21.54 -7.85 16.14
C GLY A 207 -20.84 -6.62 16.68
N LYS A 208 -20.51 -6.69 17.96
CA LYS A 208 -19.78 -5.65 18.68
C LYS A 208 -18.38 -6.15 18.99
N VAL A 209 -17.38 -5.32 18.71
CA VAL A 209 -16.01 -5.55 19.21
C VAL A 209 -16.01 -5.42 20.74
N VAL A 210 -15.69 -6.51 21.43
CA VAL A 210 -15.70 -6.57 22.91
C VAL A 210 -14.31 -6.58 23.52
N ASP A 211 -13.31 -7.05 22.78
CA ASP A 211 -11.92 -7.04 23.21
C ASP A 211 -10.96 -6.84 22.03
N VAL A 212 -9.82 -6.22 22.31
CA VAL A 212 -8.72 -6.03 21.35
C VAL A 212 -7.39 -6.12 22.11
N GLU A 213 -6.66 -7.21 21.91
CA GLU A 213 -5.28 -7.35 22.38
C GLU A 213 -4.31 -6.93 21.28
N ARG A 214 -3.31 -6.08 21.61
CA ARG A 214 -2.28 -5.63 20.66
C ARG A 214 -0.91 -5.61 21.31
N ARG A 215 0.09 -6.08 20.56
CA ARG A 215 1.51 -6.01 20.94
C ARG A 215 2.37 -5.69 19.73
N THR A 216 3.46 -4.96 19.95
CA THR A 216 4.47 -4.70 18.92
C THR A 216 5.62 -5.67 19.09
N GLU A 217 5.83 -6.55 18.11
CA GLU A 217 6.88 -7.58 18.14
C GLU A 217 7.53 -7.71 16.75
N GLY A 218 8.86 -7.72 16.71
CA GLY A 218 9.61 -7.88 15.44
C GLY A 218 9.38 -6.77 14.41
N GLY A 219 8.90 -5.59 14.82
CA GLY A 219 8.57 -4.48 13.91
C GLY A 219 7.18 -4.61 13.27
N PHE A 220 6.31 -5.44 13.82
CA PHE A 220 4.90 -5.60 13.42
C PHE A 220 3.97 -5.40 14.62
N VAL A 221 2.76 -4.91 14.36
CA VAL A 221 1.66 -4.92 15.34
C VAL A 221 0.91 -6.25 15.20
N ARG A 222 0.94 -7.09 16.23
CA ARG A 222 0.26 -8.38 16.26
C ARG A 222 -0.81 -8.40 17.33
N GLY A 223 -1.86 -9.18 17.13
CA GLY A 223 -2.92 -9.30 18.14
C GLY A 223 -4.19 -9.95 17.62
N SER A 224 -5.21 -9.88 18.48
CA SER A 224 -6.52 -10.46 18.23
C SER A 224 -7.62 -9.45 18.56
N ALA A 225 -8.72 -9.49 17.82
CA ALA A 225 -9.92 -8.71 18.10
C ALA A 225 -11.12 -9.66 18.18
N THR A 226 -11.80 -9.65 19.33
CA THR A 226 -12.96 -10.50 19.58
C THR A 226 -14.25 -9.74 19.30
N ILE A 227 -15.12 -10.33 18.49
CA ILE A 227 -16.41 -9.78 18.10
C ILE A 227 -17.52 -10.71 18.62
N GLU A 228 -18.39 -10.18 19.48
CA GLU A 228 -19.60 -10.87 19.93
C GLU A 228 -20.77 -10.54 19.00
N GLY A 229 -21.41 -11.58 18.48
CA GLY A 229 -22.54 -11.46 17.57
C GLY A 229 -23.76 -10.81 18.21
N THR A 230 -24.49 -10.06 17.41
CA THR A 230 -25.68 -9.29 17.80
C THR A 230 -26.84 -9.59 16.86
N ALA A 231 -28.06 -9.27 17.28
CA ALA A 231 -29.27 -9.54 16.50
C ALA A 231 -29.36 -11.02 16.06
N GLU A 232 -29.34 -11.29 14.75
CA GLU A 232 -29.43 -12.64 14.20
C GLU A 232 -28.19 -13.51 14.52
N ASP A 233 -27.06 -12.88 14.85
CA ASP A 233 -25.81 -13.55 15.21
C ASP A 233 -25.61 -13.71 16.72
N GLN A 234 -26.64 -13.42 17.53
CA GLN A 234 -26.52 -13.47 18.98
C GLN A 234 -26.05 -14.86 19.47
N GLY A 235 -24.99 -14.86 20.28
CA GLY A 235 -24.38 -16.07 20.84
C GLY A 235 -23.19 -16.62 20.04
N ARG A 236 -22.91 -16.05 18.87
CA ARG A 236 -21.69 -16.33 18.09
C ARG A 236 -20.54 -15.45 18.55
N VAL A 237 -19.31 -15.96 18.47
CA VAL A 237 -18.07 -15.22 18.77
C VAL A 237 -17.08 -15.46 17.63
N LEU A 238 -16.55 -14.38 17.07
CA LEU A 238 -15.56 -14.41 16.01
C LEU A 238 -14.29 -13.69 16.48
N ASP A 239 -13.15 -14.38 16.43
CA ASP A 239 -11.84 -13.81 16.71
C ASP A 239 -11.12 -13.46 15.40
N ILE A 240 -10.62 -12.24 15.27
CA ILE A 240 -9.81 -11.81 14.12
C ILE A 240 -8.35 -11.70 14.56
N GLU A 241 -7.52 -12.58 14.05
CA GLU A 241 -6.05 -12.53 14.23
C GLU A 241 -5.42 -11.62 13.17
N PHE A 242 -4.56 -10.70 13.61
CA PHE A 242 -3.92 -9.73 12.72
C PHE A 242 -2.41 -9.57 12.96
N GLN A 243 -1.71 -9.22 11.88
CA GLN A 243 -0.32 -8.73 11.88
C GLN A 243 -0.27 -7.51 10.96
N ASN A 244 -0.44 -6.30 11.50
CA ASN A 244 -0.79 -5.05 10.80
C ASN A 244 -2.13 -5.13 10.02
N GLU A 245 -2.35 -6.21 9.27
CA GLU A 245 -3.55 -6.55 8.53
C GLU A 245 -4.29 -7.74 9.15
N ASN A 246 -5.61 -7.80 8.93
CA ASN A 246 -6.43 -8.95 9.33
C ASN A 246 -6.07 -10.18 8.47
N LEU A 247 -5.64 -11.25 9.13
CA LEU A 247 -5.11 -12.45 8.47
C LEU A 247 -6.09 -13.62 8.51
N VAL A 248 -6.70 -13.87 9.66
CA VAL A 248 -7.57 -15.03 9.90
C VAL A 248 -8.77 -14.59 10.74
N ALA A 249 -9.94 -15.13 10.43
CA ALA A 249 -11.13 -15.05 11.27
C ALA A 249 -11.43 -16.46 11.77
N ILE A 250 -11.54 -16.64 13.08
CA ILE A 250 -11.68 -17.93 13.76
C ILE A 250 -13.03 -17.94 14.47
N GLU A 251 -13.85 -18.97 14.21
CA GLU A 251 -15.12 -19.21 14.89
C GLU A 251 -15.14 -20.65 15.39
N ASP A 252 -15.52 -20.87 16.65
CA ASP A 252 -15.56 -22.20 17.28
C ASP A 252 -14.25 -23.02 17.21
N GLY A 253 -13.11 -22.34 17.00
CA GLY A 253 -11.78 -22.95 16.90
C GLY A 253 -11.37 -23.42 15.50
N GLU A 254 -12.15 -23.09 14.47
CA GLU A 254 -11.84 -23.34 13.04
C GLU A 254 -11.51 -22.06 12.26
#